data_AF-A0A8S2SB31-F1
#
_entry.id   AF-A0A8S2SB31-F1
#
_cell.length_a   1.000
_cell.length_b   1.000
_cell.length_c   1.000
_cell.angle_alpha   90.00
_cell.angle_beta   90.00
_cell.angle_gamma   90.00
#
_symmetry.space_group_name_H-M   'P 1'
#
loop_
_entity.id
_entity.type
_entity.pdbx_description
1 polymer ?
#
loop_
_entity_poly.entity_id
_entity_poly.type
_entity_poly.pdbx_seq_one_letter_code
_entity_poly.pdbx_strand_id
1 'polypeptide(L)'
;IELYLDKDYKQRTTTIKDTNSPKWNETFTFNLQKGDDTLHIDVYDDDAVGKDSIGSAKVSLKKIQQGGAQSEEWVKLPAHLGFGSHGEVHLIFRLS
;
A
#
# COMPACT_ATOMS: atom_id res chain seq x y z
N ILE A 1 4.13 -5.62 2.97
CA ILE A 1 2.97 -4.74 2.68
C ILE A 1 1.81 -5.59 2.20
N GLU A 2 0.61 -5.37 2.71
CA GLU A 2 -0.64 -5.93 2.18
C GLU A 2 -1.41 -4.83 1.42
N LEU A 3 -1.93 -5.15 0.24
CA LEU A 3 -2.66 -4.26 -0.67
C LEU A 3 -4.03 -4.87 -0.97
N TYR A 4 -5.09 -4.07 -0.90
CA TYR A 4 -6.45 -4.57 -1.14
C TYR A 4 -7.46 -3.48 -1.52
N LEU A 5 -8.47 -3.87 -2.30
CA LEU A 5 -9.68 -3.08 -2.58
C LEU A 5 -10.83 -3.57 -1.70
N ASP A 6 -10.95 -4.90 -1.61
CA ASP A 6 -11.81 -5.62 -0.70
C ASP A 6 -10.95 -6.31 0.36
N LYS A 7 -11.29 -6.12 1.63
CA LYS A 7 -10.58 -6.70 2.78
C LYS A 7 -10.49 -8.24 2.72
N ASP A 8 -11.41 -8.89 2.01
CA ASP A 8 -11.46 -10.34 1.86
C ASP A 8 -10.47 -10.85 0.80
N TYR A 9 -9.97 -9.96 -0.07
CA TYR A 9 -9.05 -10.27 -1.17
C TYR A 9 -7.80 -9.39 -1.12
N LYS A 10 -6.80 -9.86 -0.37
CA LYS A 10 -5.52 -9.15 -0.17
C LYS A 10 -4.41 -9.76 -1.01
N GLN A 11 -3.56 -8.90 -1.56
CA GLN A 11 -2.28 -9.28 -2.13
C GLN A 11 -1.15 -8.80 -1.21
N ARG A 12 -0.11 -9.62 -1.01
CA ARG A 12 0.98 -9.31 -0.06
C ARG A 12 2.32 -9.35 -0.78
N THR A 13 3.19 -8.40 -0.44
CA THR A 13 4.58 -8.41 -0.88
C THR A 13 5.38 -9.52 -0.23
N THR A 14 6.53 -9.86 -0.82
CA THR A 14 7.55 -10.61 -0.09
C THR A 14 8.03 -9.86 1.16
N THR A 15 8.55 -10.59 2.14
CA THR A 15 9.22 -10.02 3.31
C THR A 15 10.68 -9.74 2.95
N ILE A 16 11.14 -8.51 3.22
CA ILE A 16 12.55 -8.13 3.12
C ILE A 16 13.02 -7.80 4.54
N LYS A 17 14.09 -8.46 4.98
CA LYS A 17 14.63 -8.34 6.33
C LYS A 17 15.79 -7.35 6.39
N ASP A 18 16.11 -6.92 7.61
CA ASP A 18 17.33 -6.16 7.95
C ASP A 18 17.47 -4.82 7.18
N THR A 19 16.37 -4.11 6.93
CA THR A 19 16.42 -2.80 6.26
C THR A 19 15.25 -1.88 6.61
N ASN A 20 15.54 -0.59 6.78
CA ASN A 20 14.55 0.49 6.95
C ASN A 20 14.14 1.13 5.61
N SER A 21 14.69 0.67 4.49
CA SER A 21 14.35 1.16 3.14
C SER A 21 14.22 -0.01 2.16
N PRO A 22 13.30 -0.95 2.42
CA PRO A 22 13.07 -2.09 1.54
C PRO A 22 12.63 -1.64 0.14
N LYS A 23 13.07 -2.38 -0.88
CA LYS A 23 12.69 -2.19 -2.28
C LYS A 23 12.10 -3.49 -2.82
N TRP A 24 10.78 -3.56 -2.86
CA TRP A 24 10.08 -4.73 -3.37
C TRP A 24 10.09 -4.80 -4.90
N ASN A 25 9.82 -3.68 -5.57
CA ASN A 25 9.67 -3.65 -7.04
C ASN A 25 8.68 -4.70 -7.57
N GLU A 26 7.69 -5.06 -6.76
CA GLU A 26 6.66 -6.05 -7.09
C GLU A 26 5.46 -5.37 -7.78
N THR A 27 4.79 -6.11 -8.66
CA THR A 27 3.60 -5.64 -9.38
C THR A 27 2.40 -6.48 -8.97
N PHE A 28 1.31 -5.81 -8.62
CA PHE A 28 0.03 -6.42 -8.26
C PHE A 28 -1.05 -5.92 -9.20
N THR A 29 -1.94 -6.84 -9.61
CA THR A 29 -3.03 -6.53 -10.53
C THR A 29 -4.36 -6.69 -9.81
N PHE A 30 -5.22 -5.68 -9.95
CA PHE A 30 -6.57 -5.70 -9.38
C PHE A 30 -7.59 -5.50 -10.49
N ASN A 31 -8.66 -6.29 -10.48
CA ASN A 31 -9.80 -6.08 -11.36
C ASN A 31 -10.74 -5.08 -10.70
N LEU A 32 -10.81 -3.86 -11.24
CA LEU A 32 -11.66 -2.81 -10.68
C LEU A 32 -13.13 -3.06 -11.01
N GLN A 33 -13.96 -3.10 -9.98
CA GLN A 33 -15.42 -3.09 -10.10
C GLN A 33 -15.96 -1.67 -9.92
N LYS A 34 -17.24 -1.50 -10.25
CA LYS A 34 -17.93 -0.22 -10.02
C LYS A 34 -17.98 0.06 -8.51
N GLY A 35 -17.31 1.12 -8.07
CA GLY A 35 -17.22 1.53 -6.67
C GLY A 35 -15.85 1.33 -6.03
N ASP A 36 -14.93 0.63 -6.72
CA ASP A 36 -13.55 0.46 -6.28
C ASP A 36 -12.74 1.74 -6.53
N ASP A 37 -12.96 2.72 -5.67
CA ASP A 37 -12.35 4.05 -5.78
C ASP A 37 -11.13 4.22 -4.87
N THR A 38 -10.80 3.22 -4.04
CA THR A 38 -9.77 3.32 -3.00
C THR A 38 -8.96 2.04 -2.89
N LEU A 39 -7.64 2.17 -2.97
CA LEU A 39 -6.69 1.12 -2.58
C LEU A 39 -6.29 1.30 -1.12
N HIS A 40 -6.42 0.23 -0.35
CA HIS A 40 -5.96 0.14 1.02
C HIS A 40 -4.58 -0.49 1.09
N ILE A 41 -3.77 0.01 2.02
CA ILE A 41 -2.38 -0.37 2.21
C ILE A 41 -2.14 -0.57 3.69
N ASP A 42 -1.69 -1.76 4.07
CA ASP A 42 -1.26 -2.06 5.43
C ASP A 42 0.21 -2.51 5.42
N VAL A 43 1.01 -1.95 6.31
CA VAL A 43 2.45 -2.23 6.43
C VAL A 43 2.72 -2.84 7.79
N TYR A 44 3.49 -3.92 7.79
CA TYR A 44 3.79 -4.71 8.98
C TYR A 44 5.28 -5.01 9.05
N ASP A 45 5.78 -5.07 10.27
CA ASP A 45 7.06 -5.69 10.61
C ASP A 45 6.84 -7.18 10.92
N ASP A 46 7.77 -8.03 10.48
CA ASP A 46 7.71 -9.50 10.60
C ASP A 46 8.51 -10.02 11.82
N ASP A 47 9.20 -9.13 12.56
CA ASP A 47 10.26 -9.50 13.52
C ASP A 47 9.82 -9.79 14.97
N ALA A 48 8.56 -9.60 15.36
CA ALA A 48 8.14 -9.84 16.75
C ALA A 48 6.86 -10.65 16.84
N VAL A 49 6.89 -11.82 17.50
CA VAL A 49 5.76 -12.67 17.93
C VAL A 49 4.39 -12.01 17.68
N GLY A 50 3.86 -12.19 16.47
CA GLY A 50 2.75 -11.40 15.94
C GLY A 50 3.11 -10.69 14.63
N LYS A 51 2.17 -9.95 14.06
CA LYS A 51 2.43 -8.98 12.99
C LYS A 51 2.36 -7.61 13.65
N ASP A 52 3.49 -6.95 13.87
CA ASP A 52 3.46 -5.57 14.39
C ASP A 52 3.09 -4.62 13.25
N SER A 53 2.12 -3.73 13.48
CA SER A 53 1.63 -2.83 12.44
C SER A 53 2.48 -1.57 12.41
N ILE A 54 3.17 -1.33 11.30
CA ILE A 54 3.92 -0.09 11.06
C ILE A 54 2.95 1.05 10.72
N GLY A 55 1.89 0.75 9.97
CA GLY A 55 0.83 1.72 9.68
C GLY A 55 -0.04 1.35 8.49
N SER A 56 -1.10 2.12 8.29
CA SER A 56 -2.08 1.92 7.23
C SER A 56 -2.36 3.21 6.47
N ALA A 57 -2.55 3.11 5.16
CA ALA A 57 -2.91 4.23 4.30
C ALA A 57 -4.00 3.86 3.29
N LYS A 58 -4.61 4.90 2.70
CA LYS A 58 -5.61 4.78 1.64
C LYS A 58 -5.22 5.68 0.49
N VAL A 59 -5.30 5.16 -0.73
CA VAL A 59 -5.00 5.89 -1.96
C VAL A 59 -6.23 5.92 -2.85
N SER A 60 -6.58 7.10 -3.35
CA SER A 60 -7.72 7.26 -4.26
C SER A 60 -7.35 6.82 -5.67
N LEU A 61 -8.11 5.89 -6.24
CA LEU A 61 -7.94 5.41 -7.61
C LEU A 61 -8.63 6.32 -8.65
N LYS A 62 -9.39 7.32 -8.20
CA LYS A 62 -10.14 8.22 -9.09
C LYS A 62 -9.25 8.91 -10.12
N LYS A 63 -8.04 9.29 -9.73
CA LYS A 63 -7.09 9.98 -10.63
C LYS A 63 -6.73 9.14 -11.85
N ILE A 64 -6.52 7.83 -11.66
CA ILE A 64 -6.19 6.92 -12.77
C ILE A 64 -7.44 6.49 -13.53
N GLN A 65 -8.57 6.32 -12.83
CA GLN A 65 -9.86 5.98 -13.46
C GLN A 65 -10.44 7.10 -14.34
N GLN A 66 -10.12 8.38 -14.05
CA GLN A 66 -10.64 9.55 -14.78
C GLN A 66 -9.78 9.96 -15.99
N GLY A 67 -8.93 9.07 -16.50
CA GLY A 67 -8.17 9.29 -17.74
C GLY A 67 -6.66 9.50 -17.54
N GLY A 68 -6.13 9.25 -16.34
CA GLY A 68 -4.69 9.10 -16.16
C GLY A 68 -4.24 7.73 -16.69
N ALA A 69 -3.33 7.67 -17.66
CA ALA A 69 -2.75 6.39 -18.11
C ALA A 69 -1.78 5.81 -17.06
N GLN A 70 -1.15 6.68 -16.26
CA GLN A 70 -0.20 6.33 -15.21
C GLN A 70 -0.22 7.40 -14.12
N SER A 71 0.01 7.01 -12.87
CA SER A 71 0.32 7.93 -11.78
C SER A 71 1.36 7.34 -10.83
N GLU A 72 2.05 8.20 -10.11
CA GLU A 72 3.10 7.83 -9.15
C GLU A 72 2.97 8.75 -7.94
N GLU A 73 3.06 8.18 -6.74
CA GLU A 73 2.97 8.93 -5.49
C GLU A 73 3.69 8.25 -4.32
N TRP A 74 4.21 9.10 -3.42
CA TRP A 74 4.68 8.69 -2.11
C TRP A 74 3.54 8.81 -1.10
N VAL A 75 3.16 7.66 -0.53
CA VAL A 75 2.07 7.53 0.42
C VAL A 75 2.63 7.49 1.82
N LYS A 76 2.35 8.53 2.62
CA LYS A 76 2.78 8.60 4.02
C LYS A 76 1.94 7.66 4.89
N LEU A 77 2.61 6.94 5.79
CA LEU A 77 1.97 6.07 6.77
C LEU A 77 1.72 6.89 8.06
N PRO A 78 0.45 7.25 8.35
CA PRO A 78 0.14 7.98 9.58
C PRO A 78 0.48 7.13 10.80
N ALA A 79 1.05 7.78 11.78
CA ALA A 79 1.38 7.16 13.05
C ALA A 79 0.13 6.84 13.87
N HIS A 80 0.17 5.74 14.60
CA HIS A 80 -0.75 5.55 15.71
C HIS A 80 -0.25 6.36 16.92
N LEU A 81 -1.14 7.13 17.57
CA LEU A 81 -0.91 7.79 18.87
C LEU A 81 0.08 8.98 18.93
N GLY A 82 0.16 9.81 17.89
CA GLY A 82 0.74 11.17 18.02
C GLY A 82 2.28 11.26 18.06
N PHE A 83 3.00 10.16 17.85
CA PHE A 83 4.42 10.17 17.53
C PHE A 83 4.59 10.33 16.00
N GLY A 84 5.78 10.70 15.51
CA GLY A 84 6.03 11.05 14.11
C GLY A 84 5.66 9.95 13.09
N SER A 85 5.58 10.31 11.80
CA SER A 85 5.34 9.40 10.66
C SER A 85 6.20 8.13 10.74
N HIS A 86 5.60 6.94 10.59
CA HIS A 86 6.31 5.65 10.67
C HIS A 86 6.97 5.23 9.34
N GLY A 87 6.76 6.01 8.28
CA GLY A 87 7.41 5.79 6.99
C GLY A 87 6.56 6.28 5.82
N GLU A 88 7.04 6.00 4.62
CA GLU A 88 6.32 6.26 3.38
C GLU A 88 6.53 5.09 2.41
N VAL A 89 5.52 4.83 1.59
CA VAL A 89 5.54 3.79 0.56
C VAL A 89 5.41 4.46 -0.80
N HIS A 90 6.31 4.10 -1.71
CA HIS A 90 6.25 4.56 -3.08
C HIS A 90 5.42 3.63 -3.95
N LEU A 91 4.45 4.17 -4.69
CA LEU A 91 3.58 3.40 -5.56
C LEU A 91 3.51 3.99 -6.96
N ILE A 92 3.49 3.09 -7.93
CA ILE A 92 3.27 3.40 -9.34
C ILE A 92 2.01 2.67 -9.78
N PHE A 93 1.05 3.43 -10.29
CA PHE A 93 -0.23 2.95 -10.78
C PHE A 93 -0.25 3.00 -12.31
N ARG A 94 -0.72 1.93 -12.93
CA ARG A 94 -0.92 1.83 -14.38
C ARG A 94 -2.28 1.21 -14.64
N LEU A 95 -3.04 1.80 -15.57
CA LEU A 95 -4.27 1.21 -16.08
C LEU A 95 -3.94 0.54 -17.42
N SER A 96 -4.22 -0.76 -17.51
CA SER A 96 -3.91 -1.60 -18.68
C SER A 96 -5.16 -2.20 -19.27
#